data_AF-A0A2W4IZQ6-F1
#
_entry.id   AF-A0A2W4IZQ6-F1
#
_cell.length_a   1.000
_cell.length_b   1.000
_cell.length_c   1.000
_cell.angle_alpha   90.00
_cell.angle_beta   90.00
_cell.angle_gamma   90.00
#
_symmetry.space_group_name_H-M   'P 1'
#
loop_
_entity.id
_entity.type
_entity.pdbx_description
1 polymer ?
#
loop_
_entity_poly.entity_id
_entity_poly.type
_entity_poly.pdbx_seq_one_letter_code
_entity_poly.pdbx_strand_id
1 'polypeptide(L)'
;GSAPFDVTLDELRDELVSPLGFGLAGRLVLLVVAWALLRPMMRAAADRSYRLGRLRGSLLVLVLVVGAVSWPLSGHPQASPIAAISVPADALHVVAMALWAGGLLTIAVPLRRAHPRVLAQLLPTWSRWAAVAVCWLFLAGVLMALVEIGPPSALIETGWGRLLLAKIVILGVLLAAAAVARRAVIRRATATVRRVVLVELVAMAVVLAASAVLVHTTPGRVAVAEARYAELDGFSQTLHSPLYTLQFEIYPVQLGENNTVHAFAYTPEGVPLAVEEWWVTLSLPARDVEPTDVPLLGVRPNHAMGAVNFPLPGEWELRFTLRVSDIDQASVTTRVEVKK
;
A
#
# COMPACT_ATOMS: atom_id res chain seq x y z
N GLY A 1 1.81 20.94 19.05
CA GLY A 1 2.39 20.01 18.07
C GLY A 1 3.40 19.17 18.82
N SER A 2 3.19 17.86 18.88
CA SER A 2 4.15 16.93 19.47
C SER A 2 5.47 16.98 18.70
N ALA A 3 6.59 16.86 19.41
CA ALA A 3 7.90 16.77 18.79
C ALA A 3 7.99 15.47 17.94
N PRO A 4 8.81 15.44 16.87
CA PRO A 4 8.89 14.31 15.93
C PRO A 4 9.43 12.97 16.53
N PHE A 5 9.55 12.86 17.85
CA PHE A 5 10.00 11.67 18.58
C PHE A 5 9.29 11.49 19.93
N ASP A 6 8.13 12.12 20.11
CA ASP A 6 7.32 11.97 21.32
C ASP A 6 6.55 10.64 21.24
N VAL A 7 7.29 9.54 21.41
CA VAL A 7 6.77 8.17 21.34
C VAL A 7 6.93 7.54 22.73
N THR A 8 5.82 7.12 23.32
CA THR A 8 5.81 6.46 24.62
C THR A 8 6.20 4.98 24.51
N LEU A 9 6.66 4.39 25.62
CA LEU A 9 6.96 2.95 25.65
C LEU A 9 5.72 2.09 25.42
N ASP A 10 4.55 2.57 25.82
CA ASP A 10 3.27 1.87 25.62
C ASP A 10 2.87 1.88 24.15
N GLU A 11 2.99 3.00 23.44
CA GLU A 11 2.77 3.07 21.98
C GLU A 11 3.73 2.15 21.21
N LEU A 12 5.01 2.11 21.61
CA LEU A 12 6.00 1.21 21.03
C LEU A 12 5.65 -0.26 21.26
N ARG A 13 5.13 -0.59 22.45
CA ARG A 13 4.69 -1.93 22.80
C ARG A 13 3.45 -2.33 22.00
N ASP A 14 2.48 -1.44 21.89
CA ASP A 14 1.26 -1.67 21.12
C ASP A 14 1.56 -1.89 19.64
N GLU A 15 2.49 -1.11 19.08
CA GLU A 15 2.94 -1.30 17.69
C GLU A 15 3.73 -2.61 17.51
N LEU A 16 4.53 -3.02 18.49
CA LEU A 16 5.28 -4.29 18.47
C LEU A 16 4.36 -5.52 18.43
N VAL A 17 3.23 -5.48 19.13
CA VAL A 17 2.22 -6.56 19.14
C VAL A 17 1.15 -6.39 18.06
N SER A 18 1.26 -5.34 17.23
CA SER A 18 0.37 -5.15 16.09
C SER A 18 0.67 -6.17 14.98
N PRO A 19 -0.26 -6.39 14.03
CA PRO A 19 0.00 -7.18 12.84
C PRO A 19 1.23 -6.70 12.05
N LEU A 20 1.50 -5.39 12.05
CA LEU A 20 2.66 -4.79 11.38
C LEU A 20 3.95 -5.12 12.13
N GLY A 21 3.95 -5.01 13.46
CA GLY A 21 5.05 -5.40 14.33
C GLY A 21 5.44 -6.87 14.15
N PHE A 22 4.46 -7.78 14.18
CA PHE A 22 4.68 -9.20 13.91
C PHE A 22 5.24 -9.45 12.49
N GLY A 23 4.73 -8.75 11.48
CA GLY A 23 5.24 -8.84 10.11
C GLY A 23 6.71 -8.44 9.99
N LEU A 24 7.11 -7.34 10.64
CA LEU A 24 8.51 -6.88 10.68
C LEU A 24 9.41 -7.86 11.43
N ALA A 25 8.96 -8.38 12.59
CA ALA A 25 9.71 -9.38 13.36
C ALA A 25 9.96 -10.65 12.53
N GLY A 26 8.93 -11.14 11.82
CA GLY A 26 9.06 -12.29 10.91
C GLY A 26 10.10 -12.06 9.82
N ARG A 27 10.13 -10.88 9.19
CA ARG A 27 11.14 -10.52 8.19
C ARG A 27 12.56 -10.47 8.79
N LEU A 28 12.69 -10.01 10.03
CA LEU A 28 13.97 -9.96 10.74
C LEU A 28 14.50 -11.39 11.00
N VAL A 29 13.62 -12.32 11.37
CA VAL A 29 13.95 -13.75 11.47
C VAL A 29 14.41 -14.31 10.12
N LEU A 30 13.70 -14.00 9.02
CA LEU A 30 14.11 -14.45 7.68
C LEU A 30 15.50 -13.93 7.30
N LEU A 31 15.85 -12.69 7.65
CA LEU A 31 17.19 -12.14 7.43
C LEU A 31 18.27 -12.88 8.24
N VAL A 32 17.99 -13.21 9.51
CA VAL A 32 18.89 -14.01 10.36
C VAL A 32 19.11 -15.40 9.76
N VAL A 33 18.05 -16.06 9.30
CA VAL A 33 18.12 -17.37 8.63
C VAL A 33 18.92 -17.27 7.34
N ALA A 34 18.65 -16.28 6.49
CA ALA A 34 19.39 -16.05 5.25
C ALA A 34 20.90 -15.85 5.53
N TRP A 35 21.24 -15.07 6.55
CA TRP A 35 22.63 -14.87 6.98
C TRP A 35 23.28 -16.18 7.46
N ALA A 36 22.58 -16.96 8.28
CA ALA A 36 23.06 -18.25 8.78
C ALA A 36 23.32 -19.25 7.64
N LEU A 37 22.52 -19.23 6.57
CA LEU A 37 22.70 -20.05 5.38
C LEU A 37 23.86 -19.55 4.50
N LEU A 38 24.02 -18.23 4.35
CA LEU A 38 25.05 -17.61 3.52
C LEU A 38 26.46 -17.70 4.13
N ARG A 39 26.58 -17.49 5.44
CA ARG A 39 27.87 -17.44 6.18
C ARG A 39 28.79 -18.65 5.93
N PRO A 40 28.33 -19.91 6.02
CA PRO A 40 29.18 -21.06 5.73
C PRO A 40 29.53 -21.18 4.24
N MET A 41 28.65 -20.75 3.31
CA MET A 41 28.94 -20.77 1.88
C MET A 41 30.07 -19.80 1.51
N MET A 42 30.15 -18.65 2.18
CA MET A 42 31.27 -17.69 2.01
C MET A 42 32.60 -18.20 2.56
N ARG A 43 32.56 -19.07 3.58
CA ARG A 43 33.75 -19.60 4.26
C ARG A 43 34.24 -20.93 3.68
N ALA A 44 33.34 -21.74 3.12
CA ALA A 44 33.59 -23.10 2.67
C ALA A 44 33.94 -23.20 1.18
N ALA A 45 34.61 -22.20 0.60
CA ALA A 45 35.06 -22.26 -0.79
C ALA A 45 36.08 -23.39 -1.06
N ALA A 46 36.58 -24.08 -0.03
CA ALA A 46 37.67 -25.05 -0.14
C ALA A 46 37.28 -26.52 0.08
N ASP A 47 36.12 -26.86 0.67
CA ASP A 47 35.81 -28.26 0.95
C ASP A 47 34.31 -28.56 1.03
N ARG A 48 33.89 -29.65 0.34
CA ARG A 48 32.81 -30.60 0.68
C ARG A 48 31.54 -30.67 -0.23
N SER A 49 31.01 -31.90 -0.23
CA SER A 49 29.82 -32.49 -0.87
C SER A 49 28.81 -31.57 -1.57
N TYR A 50 28.74 -31.73 -2.89
CA TYR A 50 27.87 -31.00 -3.82
C TYR A 50 26.36 -30.97 -3.46
N ARG A 51 25.81 -32.04 -2.85
CA ARG A 51 24.39 -32.12 -2.46
C ARG A 51 24.02 -31.17 -1.30
N LEU A 52 24.84 -31.09 -0.26
CA LEU A 52 24.55 -30.25 0.91
C LEU A 52 24.66 -28.76 0.57
N GLY A 53 25.60 -28.40 -0.32
CA GLY A 53 25.70 -27.05 -0.88
C GLY A 53 24.47 -26.67 -1.70
N ARG A 54 23.97 -27.58 -2.55
CA ARG A 54 22.77 -27.33 -3.36
C ARG A 54 21.52 -27.12 -2.52
N LEU A 55 21.26 -27.98 -1.53
CA LEU A 55 20.10 -27.84 -0.64
C LEU A 55 20.14 -26.51 0.15
N ARG A 56 21.30 -26.14 0.69
CA ARG A 56 21.48 -24.85 1.38
C ARG A 56 21.25 -23.67 0.46
N GLY A 57 21.76 -23.73 -0.77
CA GLY A 57 21.52 -22.71 -1.80
C GLY A 57 20.03 -22.57 -2.15
N SER A 58 19.34 -23.69 -2.38
CA SER A 58 17.89 -23.70 -2.63
C SER A 58 17.09 -23.13 -1.47
N LEU A 59 17.45 -23.48 -0.22
CA LEU A 59 16.80 -22.94 0.97
C LEU A 59 17.05 -21.43 1.13
N LEU A 60 18.27 -20.97 0.85
CA LEU A 60 18.59 -19.53 0.86
C LEU A 60 17.75 -18.77 -0.16
N VAL A 61 17.64 -19.28 -1.39
CA VAL A 61 16.79 -18.67 -2.42
C VAL A 61 15.34 -18.62 -1.96
N LEU A 62 14.81 -19.71 -1.38
CA LEU A 62 13.45 -19.74 -0.86
C LEU A 62 13.25 -18.67 0.22
N VAL A 63 14.13 -18.56 1.21
CA VAL A 63 14.05 -17.57 2.29
C VAL A 63 14.07 -16.13 1.74
N LEU A 64 14.94 -15.85 0.76
CA LEU A 64 15.02 -14.53 0.13
C LEU A 64 13.76 -14.19 -0.66
N VAL A 65 13.21 -15.15 -1.41
CA VAL A 65 11.95 -14.98 -2.16
C VAL A 65 10.78 -14.75 -1.21
N VAL A 66 10.64 -15.56 -0.16
CA VAL A 66 9.61 -15.38 0.87
C VAL A 66 9.73 -14.00 1.52
N GLY A 67 10.95 -13.57 1.86
CA GLY A 67 11.20 -12.22 2.40
C GLY A 67 10.76 -11.11 1.44
N ALA A 68 11.10 -11.23 0.15
CA ALA A 68 10.73 -10.25 -0.86
C ALA A 68 9.20 -10.17 -1.09
N VAL A 69 8.54 -11.33 -1.21
CA VAL A 69 7.09 -11.43 -1.45
C VAL A 69 6.28 -10.98 -0.23
N SER A 70 6.86 -11.05 0.98
CA SER A 70 6.15 -10.65 2.20
C SER A 70 5.76 -9.16 2.23
N TRP A 71 6.46 -8.27 1.51
CA TRP A 71 6.19 -6.83 1.48
C TRP A 71 4.89 -6.47 0.75
N PRO A 72 4.67 -6.91 -0.51
CA PRO A 72 3.42 -6.68 -1.25
C PRO A 72 2.15 -7.07 -0.49
N LEU A 73 2.22 -8.13 0.32
CA LEU A 73 1.08 -8.66 1.08
C LEU A 73 0.61 -7.75 2.22
N SER A 74 1.46 -6.82 2.66
CA SER A 74 1.16 -5.87 3.74
C SER A 74 0.97 -4.42 3.26
N GLY A 75 1.09 -4.18 1.95
CA GLY A 75 1.10 -2.83 1.38
C GLY A 75 -0.15 -2.50 0.56
N HIS A 76 -0.14 -1.31 -0.05
CA HIS A 76 -1.19 -0.84 -0.96
C HIS A 76 -1.56 -1.79 -2.12
N PRO A 77 -0.67 -2.66 -2.64
CA PRO A 77 -1.06 -3.67 -3.62
C PRO A 77 -2.14 -4.64 -3.12
N GLN A 78 -2.17 -4.95 -1.83
CA GLN A 78 -3.19 -5.80 -1.22
C GLN A 78 -4.55 -5.08 -1.12
N ALA A 79 -4.53 -3.75 -0.99
CA ALA A 79 -5.71 -2.87 -0.99
C ALA A 79 -6.12 -2.42 -2.42
N SER A 80 -5.57 -3.04 -3.45
CA SER A 80 -5.94 -2.79 -4.85
C SER A 80 -7.26 -3.49 -5.20
N PRO A 81 -8.12 -2.87 -6.04
CA PRO A 81 -9.30 -3.54 -6.59
C PRO A 81 -8.97 -4.83 -7.36
N ILE A 82 -7.73 -4.95 -7.84
CA ILE A 82 -7.21 -6.12 -8.57
C ILE A 82 -5.97 -6.68 -7.89
N ALA A 83 -6.06 -6.92 -6.57
CA ALA A 83 -4.98 -7.45 -5.75
C ALA A 83 -4.30 -8.71 -6.35
N ALA A 84 -5.08 -9.58 -7.02
CA ALA A 84 -4.57 -10.77 -7.70
C ALA A 84 -3.51 -10.49 -8.78
N ILE A 85 -3.50 -9.27 -9.34
CA ILE A 85 -2.51 -8.80 -10.33
C ILE A 85 -1.48 -7.88 -9.67
N SER A 86 -1.93 -6.95 -8.81
CA SER A 86 -1.06 -5.96 -8.16
C SER A 86 -0.02 -6.61 -7.26
N VAL A 87 -0.40 -7.61 -6.46
CA VAL A 87 0.51 -8.27 -5.50
C VAL A 87 1.62 -9.04 -6.23
N PRO A 88 1.35 -9.89 -7.24
CA PRO A 88 2.41 -10.53 -8.02
C PRO A 88 3.27 -9.55 -8.80
N ALA A 89 2.69 -8.47 -9.33
CA ALA A 89 3.44 -7.44 -10.05
C ALA A 89 4.45 -6.74 -9.12
N ASP A 90 4.04 -6.36 -7.91
CA ASP A 90 4.93 -5.76 -6.92
C ASP A 90 6.00 -6.76 -6.44
N ALA A 91 5.62 -8.01 -6.17
CA ALA A 91 6.58 -9.06 -5.83
C ALA A 91 7.65 -9.24 -6.93
N LEU A 92 7.22 -9.28 -8.20
CA LEU A 92 8.11 -9.36 -9.35
C LEU A 92 9.01 -8.12 -9.45
N HIS A 93 8.48 -6.92 -9.20
CA HIS A 93 9.25 -5.69 -9.19
C HIS A 93 10.34 -5.71 -8.12
N VAL A 94 10.00 -6.10 -6.89
CA VAL A 94 10.93 -6.20 -5.76
C VAL A 94 12.00 -7.28 -6.01
N VAL A 95 11.61 -8.46 -6.52
CA VAL A 95 12.58 -9.52 -6.86
C VAL A 95 13.52 -9.09 -7.98
N ALA A 96 12.98 -8.48 -9.05
CA ALA A 96 13.79 -7.96 -10.16
C ALA A 96 14.76 -6.86 -9.67
N MET A 97 14.29 -5.97 -8.80
CA MET A 97 15.11 -4.94 -8.17
C MET A 97 16.20 -5.55 -7.29
N ALA A 98 15.87 -6.55 -6.47
CA ALA A 98 16.82 -7.23 -5.59
C ALA A 98 17.90 -7.98 -6.39
N LEU A 99 17.51 -8.64 -7.49
CA LEU A 99 18.45 -9.29 -8.39
C LEU A 99 19.39 -8.27 -9.03
N TRP A 100 18.85 -7.21 -9.65
CA TRP A 100 19.62 -6.16 -10.31
C TRP A 100 20.55 -5.42 -9.34
N ALA A 101 20.02 -4.97 -8.20
CA ALA A 101 20.77 -4.22 -7.21
C ALA A 101 21.79 -5.08 -6.45
N GLY A 102 21.35 -6.25 -6.00
CA GLY A 102 22.18 -7.20 -5.28
C GLY A 102 23.35 -7.67 -6.10
N GLY A 103 23.15 -8.02 -7.38
CA GLY A 103 24.25 -8.46 -8.22
C GLY A 103 25.19 -7.33 -8.67
N LEU A 104 24.73 -6.08 -8.77
CA LEU A 104 25.64 -4.95 -8.96
C LEU A 104 26.53 -4.76 -7.72
N LEU A 105 25.96 -4.89 -6.52
CA LEU A 105 26.71 -4.82 -5.26
C LEU A 105 27.72 -5.96 -5.12
N THR A 106 27.37 -7.19 -5.48
CA THR A 106 28.32 -8.33 -5.41
C THR A 106 29.50 -8.17 -6.36
N ILE A 107 29.34 -7.45 -7.47
CA ILE A 107 30.45 -7.11 -8.38
C ILE A 107 31.23 -5.89 -7.87
N ALA A 108 30.54 -4.88 -7.33
CA ALA A 108 31.13 -3.64 -6.82
C ALA A 108 32.03 -3.82 -5.59
N VAL A 109 31.69 -4.72 -4.67
CA VAL A 109 32.45 -4.93 -3.42
C VAL A 109 33.86 -5.48 -3.67
N PRO A 110 34.07 -6.55 -4.45
CA PRO A 110 35.40 -7.09 -4.73
C PRO A 110 36.17 -6.30 -5.79
N LEU A 111 35.54 -5.34 -6.48
CA LEU A 111 36.15 -4.56 -7.58
C LEU A 111 37.43 -3.80 -7.18
N ARG A 112 37.66 -3.55 -5.88
CA ARG A 112 38.92 -2.99 -5.35
C ARG A 112 40.09 -3.99 -5.33
N ARG A 113 39.81 -5.30 -5.32
CA ARG A 113 40.81 -6.37 -5.13
C ARG A 113 40.80 -7.40 -6.28
N ALA A 114 39.79 -7.38 -7.14
CA ALA A 114 39.62 -8.36 -8.21
C ALA A 114 40.54 -8.10 -9.41
N HIS A 115 41.15 -9.17 -9.93
CA HIS A 115 42.00 -9.10 -11.11
C HIS A 115 41.15 -8.78 -12.37
N PRO A 116 41.59 -7.90 -13.29
CA PRO A 116 40.82 -7.49 -14.46
C PRO A 116 40.28 -8.63 -15.34
N ARG A 117 41.01 -9.76 -15.40
CA ARG A 117 40.61 -10.95 -16.17
C ARG A 117 39.36 -11.64 -15.61
N VAL A 118 39.21 -11.70 -14.29
CA VAL A 118 38.02 -12.27 -13.63
C VAL A 118 36.80 -11.38 -13.92
N LEU A 119 36.99 -10.08 -13.85
CA LEU A 119 35.94 -9.10 -14.16
C LEU A 119 35.49 -9.19 -15.63
N ALA A 120 36.42 -9.40 -16.56
CA ALA A 120 36.10 -9.55 -17.99
C ALA A 120 35.26 -10.80 -18.30
N GLN A 121 35.36 -11.87 -17.50
CA GLN A 121 34.54 -13.08 -17.65
C GLN A 121 33.17 -12.94 -16.97
N LEU A 122 33.09 -12.24 -15.83
CA LEU A 122 31.84 -12.08 -15.07
C LEU A 122 30.91 -11.03 -15.66
N LEU A 123 31.44 -9.93 -16.19
CA LEU A 123 30.64 -8.80 -16.70
C LEU A 123 29.64 -9.17 -17.80
N PRO A 124 29.99 -9.96 -18.84
CA PRO A 124 29.05 -10.30 -19.91
C PRO A 124 27.86 -11.12 -19.40
N THR A 125 28.13 -12.11 -18.54
CA THR A 125 27.10 -12.96 -17.95
C THR A 125 26.20 -12.15 -17.03
N TRP A 126 26.79 -11.33 -16.16
CA TRP A 126 26.04 -10.42 -15.29
C TRP A 126 25.19 -9.44 -16.10
N SER A 127 25.74 -8.83 -17.15
CA SER A 127 25.03 -7.85 -17.97
C SER A 127 23.78 -8.43 -18.62
N ARG A 128 23.77 -9.72 -18.99
CA ARG A 128 22.57 -10.41 -19.50
C ARG A 128 21.51 -10.55 -18.42
N TRP A 129 21.88 -11.01 -17.23
CA TRP A 129 20.96 -11.12 -16.09
C TRP A 129 20.42 -9.76 -15.65
N ALA A 130 21.28 -8.75 -15.59
CA ALA A 130 20.90 -7.38 -15.30
C ALA A 130 19.90 -6.84 -16.32
N ALA A 131 20.09 -7.10 -17.62
CA ALA A 131 19.14 -6.70 -18.66
C ALA A 131 17.78 -7.39 -18.49
N VAL A 132 17.76 -8.70 -18.24
CA VAL A 132 16.51 -9.45 -17.97
C VAL A 132 15.80 -8.91 -16.73
N ALA A 133 16.53 -8.67 -15.65
CA ALA A 133 15.98 -8.09 -14.43
C ALA A 133 15.40 -6.70 -14.67
N VAL A 134 16.10 -5.82 -15.40
CA VAL A 134 15.60 -4.48 -15.76
C VAL A 134 14.36 -4.55 -16.64
N CYS A 135 14.28 -5.49 -17.59
CA CYS A 135 13.07 -5.70 -18.39
C CYS A 135 11.86 -6.06 -17.51
N TRP A 136 12.01 -7.01 -16.60
CA TRP A 136 10.95 -7.38 -15.67
C TRP A 136 10.59 -6.26 -14.70
N LEU A 137 11.59 -5.52 -14.21
CA LEU A 137 11.40 -4.34 -13.37
C LEU A 137 10.55 -3.28 -14.10
N PHE A 138 10.87 -3.02 -15.37
CA PHE A 138 10.12 -2.09 -16.21
C PHE A 138 8.67 -2.55 -16.43
N LEU A 139 8.47 -3.79 -16.87
CA LEU A 139 7.13 -4.34 -17.13
C LEU A 139 6.25 -4.31 -15.87
N ALA A 140 6.79 -4.78 -14.75
CA ALA A 140 6.08 -4.74 -13.46
C ALA A 140 5.81 -3.30 -13.00
N GLY A 141 6.77 -2.38 -13.18
CA GLY A 141 6.62 -0.98 -12.82
C GLY A 141 5.54 -0.26 -13.65
N VAL A 142 5.47 -0.54 -14.95
CA VAL A 142 4.42 -0.01 -15.83
C VAL A 142 3.06 -0.55 -15.41
N LEU A 143 2.95 -1.86 -15.17
CA LEU A 143 1.71 -2.47 -14.73
C LEU A 143 1.23 -1.84 -13.42
N MET A 144 2.09 -1.73 -12.40
CA MET A 144 1.75 -1.08 -11.14
C MET A 144 1.35 0.39 -11.32
N ALA A 145 2.09 1.15 -12.15
CA ALA A 145 1.75 2.54 -12.41
C ALA A 145 0.34 2.69 -13.02
N LEU A 146 -0.01 1.85 -14.00
CA LEU A 146 -1.33 1.87 -14.62
C LEU A 146 -2.46 1.58 -13.62
N VAL A 147 -2.21 0.69 -12.65
CA VAL A 147 -3.20 0.36 -11.62
C VAL A 147 -3.32 1.48 -10.59
N GLU A 148 -2.22 2.05 -10.14
CA GLU A 148 -2.20 3.00 -9.01
C GLU A 148 -2.46 4.46 -9.40
N ILE A 149 -2.28 4.86 -10.67
CA ILE A 149 -2.61 6.21 -11.16
C ILE A 149 -4.11 6.47 -11.08
N GLY A 150 -4.94 5.53 -11.54
CA GLY A 150 -6.36 5.79 -11.80
C GLY A 150 -6.55 6.63 -13.07
N PRO A 151 -7.31 7.75 -13.04
CA PRO A 151 -7.53 8.57 -14.23
C PRO A 151 -6.23 9.23 -14.71
N PRO A 152 -6.01 9.44 -16.02
CA PRO A 152 -4.76 10.01 -16.55
C PRO A 152 -4.40 11.39 -15.99
N SER A 153 -5.39 12.19 -15.61
CA SER A 153 -5.18 13.52 -15.01
C SER A 153 -4.46 13.43 -13.65
N ALA A 154 -4.65 12.32 -12.92
CA ALA A 154 -4.01 12.07 -11.64
C ALA A 154 -2.49 12.07 -11.72
N LEU A 155 -1.91 11.83 -12.91
CA LEU A 155 -0.46 11.85 -13.12
C LEU A 155 0.15 13.23 -12.85
N ILE A 156 -0.60 14.30 -13.09
CA ILE A 156 -0.15 15.70 -12.91
C ILE A 156 -0.85 16.41 -11.74
N GLU A 157 -2.09 16.02 -11.43
CA GLU A 157 -2.89 16.64 -10.37
C GLU A 157 -2.52 16.13 -8.96
N THR A 158 -2.08 14.88 -8.85
CA THR A 158 -1.76 14.29 -7.53
C THR A 158 -0.28 14.47 -7.14
N GLY A 159 0.01 14.50 -5.83
CA GLY A 159 1.39 14.45 -5.33
C GLY A 159 2.11 13.17 -5.76
N TRP A 160 1.41 12.05 -5.71
CA TRP A 160 1.93 10.74 -6.11
C TRP A 160 2.31 10.69 -7.60
N GLY A 161 1.45 11.21 -8.48
CA GLY A 161 1.71 11.25 -9.93
C GLY A 161 2.96 12.06 -10.27
N ARG A 162 3.11 13.23 -9.64
CA ARG A 162 4.30 14.08 -9.80
C ARG A 162 5.58 13.41 -9.30
N LEU A 163 5.52 12.67 -8.19
CA LEU A 163 6.65 11.88 -7.68
C LEU A 163 7.00 10.71 -8.61
N LEU A 164 6.00 10.04 -9.20
CA LEU A 164 6.22 8.99 -10.19
C LEU A 164 6.93 9.56 -11.43
N LEU A 165 6.45 10.69 -11.96
CA LEU A 165 7.09 11.39 -13.07
C LEU A 165 8.54 11.76 -12.73
N ALA A 166 8.78 12.32 -11.54
CA ALA A 166 10.12 12.64 -11.07
C ALA A 166 11.01 11.39 -11.02
N LYS A 167 10.52 10.26 -10.49
CA LYS A 167 11.23 8.97 -10.46
C LYS A 167 11.57 8.48 -11.87
N ILE A 168 10.66 8.59 -12.83
CA ILE A 168 10.89 8.20 -14.23
C ILE A 168 11.96 9.08 -14.88
N VAL A 169 11.88 10.40 -14.70
CA VAL A 169 12.88 11.36 -15.21
C VAL A 169 14.25 11.10 -14.60
N ILE A 170 14.32 10.95 -13.27
CA ILE A 170 15.54 10.61 -12.53
C ILE A 170 16.14 9.30 -13.09
N LEU A 171 15.34 8.25 -13.19
CA LEU A 171 15.79 6.97 -13.72
C LEU A 171 16.32 7.10 -15.16
N GLY A 172 15.60 7.81 -16.02
CA GLY A 172 16.00 8.05 -17.42
C GLY A 172 17.34 8.79 -17.53
N VAL A 173 17.51 9.88 -16.77
CA VAL A 173 18.77 10.64 -16.71
C VAL A 173 19.92 9.76 -16.22
N LEU A 174 19.69 8.98 -15.17
CA LEU A 174 20.72 8.10 -14.59
C LEU A 174 21.12 6.97 -15.54
N LEU A 175 20.16 6.35 -16.23
CA LEU A 175 20.44 5.32 -17.24
C LEU A 175 21.18 5.90 -18.44
N ALA A 176 20.82 7.11 -18.88
CA ALA A 176 21.54 7.80 -19.95
C ALA A 176 22.99 8.12 -19.54
N ALA A 177 23.20 8.64 -18.33
CA ALA A 177 24.53 8.90 -17.78
C ALA A 177 25.37 7.62 -17.67
N ALA A 178 24.77 6.52 -17.18
CA ALA A 178 25.43 5.21 -17.12
C ALA A 178 25.80 4.69 -18.52
N ALA A 179 24.92 4.85 -19.52
CA ALA A 179 25.18 4.46 -20.90
C ALA A 179 26.33 5.27 -21.53
N VAL A 180 26.37 6.59 -21.30
CA VAL A 180 27.46 7.46 -21.75
C VAL A 180 28.78 7.06 -21.08
N ALA A 181 28.77 6.84 -19.77
CA ALA A 181 29.95 6.41 -19.02
C ALA A 181 30.48 5.05 -19.53
N ARG A 182 29.57 4.10 -19.81
CA ARG A 182 29.92 2.78 -20.38
C ARG A 182 30.56 2.91 -21.76
N ARG A 183 29.97 3.73 -22.65
CA ARG A 183 30.51 4.00 -24.00
C ARG A 183 31.88 4.68 -23.95
N ALA A 184 32.07 5.64 -23.04
CA ALA A 184 33.36 6.34 -22.89
C ALA A 184 34.49 5.40 -22.44
N VAL A 185 34.21 4.49 -21.51
CA VAL A 185 35.19 3.48 -21.05
C VAL A 185 35.53 2.47 -22.15
N ILE A 186 34.53 1.99 -22.90
CA ILE A 186 34.75 1.07 -24.03
C ILE A 186 35.59 1.75 -25.13
N ARG A 187 35.31 3.02 -25.46
CA ARG A 187 36.02 3.75 -26.52
C ARG A 187 37.46 4.14 -26.16
N ARG A 188 37.73 4.47 -24.90
CA ARG A 188 39.04 4.99 -24.47
C ARG A 188 40.00 3.90 -23.97
N ALA A 189 39.55 2.64 -23.85
CA ALA A 189 40.31 1.55 -23.24
C ALA A 189 40.92 1.90 -21.85
N THR A 190 40.36 2.92 -21.18
CA THR A 190 40.92 3.47 -19.93
C THR A 190 40.36 2.75 -18.71
N ALA A 191 41.25 2.51 -17.75
CA ALA A 191 41.07 1.70 -16.54
C ALA A 191 40.14 2.27 -15.44
N THR A 192 38.95 2.79 -15.74
CA THR A 192 38.01 3.15 -14.66
C THR A 192 36.61 2.57 -14.83
N VAL A 193 36.55 1.25 -15.03
CA VAL A 193 35.35 0.44 -14.73
C VAL A 193 34.78 0.79 -13.34
N ARG A 194 35.65 1.13 -12.38
CA ARG A 194 35.28 1.64 -11.06
C ARG A 194 34.43 2.92 -11.08
N ARG A 195 34.69 3.89 -11.97
CA ARG A 195 33.90 5.13 -12.06
C ARG A 195 32.50 4.84 -12.62
N VAL A 196 32.40 3.96 -13.62
CA VAL A 196 31.12 3.54 -14.19
C VAL A 196 30.27 2.84 -13.12
N VAL A 197 30.86 1.90 -12.39
CA VAL A 197 30.15 1.19 -11.31
C VAL A 197 29.75 2.14 -10.18
N LEU A 198 30.58 3.13 -9.83
CA LEU A 198 30.21 4.13 -8.83
C LEU A 198 29.01 4.97 -9.29
N VAL A 199 28.98 5.40 -10.56
CA VAL A 199 27.83 6.11 -11.14
C VAL A 199 26.56 5.25 -11.09
N GLU A 200 26.67 3.96 -11.43
CA GLU A 200 25.53 3.03 -11.35
C GLU A 200 25.04 2.81 -9.90
N LEU A 201 25.94 2.76 -8.91
CA LEU A 201 25.57 2.64 -7.51
C LEU A 201 24.89 3.90 -6.96
N VAL A 202 25.41 5.08 -7.31
CA VAL A 202 24.78 6.36 -6.92
C VAL A 202 23.41 6.48 -7.59
N ALA A 203 23.31 6.14 -8.87
CA ALA A 203 22.04 6.09 -9.58
C ALA A 203 21.02 5.21 -8.86
N MET A 204 21.44 4.00 -8.50
CA MET A 204 20.59 3.06 -7.79
C MET A 204 20.16 3.58 -6.42
N ALA A 205 21.07 4.15 -5.64
CA ALA A 205 20.75 4.73 -4.34
C ALA A 205 19.72 5.87 -4.44
N VAL A 206 19.86 6.75 -5.45
CA VAL A 206 18.91 7.84 -5.70
C VAL A 206 17.53 7.30 -6.10
N VAL A 207 17.47 6.31 -7.00
CA VAL A 207 16.18 5.69 -7.41
C VAL A 207 15.52 4.97 -6.24
N LEU A 208 16.28 4.30 -5.38
CA LEU A 208 15.77 3.66 -4.17
C LEU A 208 15.23 4.68 -3.17
N ALA A 209 15.94 5.79 -2.95
CA ALA A 209 15.48 6.88 -2.09
C ALA A 209 14.18 7.50 -2.61
N ALA A 210 14.10 7.79 -3.92
CA ALA A 210 12.87 8.27 -4.56
C ALA A 210 11.73 7.25 -4.45
N SER A 211 12.04 5.96 -4.56
CA SER A 211 11.05 4.88 -4.40
C SER A 211 10.55 4.79 -2.96
N ALA A 212 11.41 4.96 -1.97
CA ALA A 212 11.02 4.98 -0.57
C ALA A 212 10.02 6.12 -0.31
N VAL A 213 10.32 7.33 -0.78
CA VAL A 213 9.37 8.46 -0.66
C VAL A 213 8.04 8.15 -1.36
N LEU A 214 8.08 7.61 -2.58
CA LEU A 214 6.87 7.30 -3.36
C LEU A 214 5.96 6.26 -2.69
N VAL A 215 6.53 5.19 -2.10
CA VAL A 215 5.73 4.13 -1.46
C VAL A 215 5.04 4.61 -0.18
N HIS A 216 5.58 5.64 0.47
CA HIS A 216 4.97 6.29 1.64
C HIS A 216 3.97 7.40 1.29
N THR A 217 3.59 7.55 0.02
CA THR A 217 2.61 8.56 -0.42
C THR A 217 1.32 7.91 -0.91
N THR A 218 0.18 8.54 -0.63
CA THR A 218 -1.14 8.05 -1.04
C THR A 218 -1.20 7.81 -2.55
N PRO A 219 -1.52 6.59 -3.03
CA PRO A 219 -1.64 6.30 -4.45
C PRO A 219 -2.58 7.26 -5.19
N GLY A 220 -2.27 7.57 -6.46
CA GLY A 220 -3.03 8.56 -7.25
C GLY A 220 -4.53 8.27 -7.31
N ARG A 221 -4.92 7.01 -7.54
CA ARG A 221 -6.33 6.59 -7.54
C ARG A 221 -7.04 6.86 -6.22
N VAL A 222 -6.33 6.69 -5.10
CA VAL A 222 -6.86 6.88 -3.75
C VAL A 222 -6.97 8.37 -3.48
N ALA A 223 -5.93 9.15 -3.80
CA ALA A 223 -5.95 10.60 -3.64
C ALA A 223 -7.06 11.27 -4.48
N VAL A 224 -7.31 10.80 -5.70
CA VAL A 224 -8.44 11.28 -6.52
C VAL A 224 -9.78 10.88 -5.92
N ALA A 225 -9.90 9.65 -5.43
CA ALA A 225 -11.12 9.21 -4.76
C ALA A 225 -11.38 10.06 -3.50
N GLU A 226 -10.37 10.23 -2.64
CA GLU A 226 -10.44 11.08 -1.45
C GLU A 226 -10.78 12.54 -1.78
N ALA A 227 -10.18 13.14 -2.82
CA ALA A 227 -10.50 14.50 -3.25
C ALA A 227 -11.95 14.61 -3.73
N ARG A 228 -12.39 13.66 -4.57
CA ARG A 228 -13.79 13.58 -5.01
C ARG A 228 -14.73 13.39 -3.82
N TYR A 229 -14.30 12.62 -2.83
CA TYR A 229 -15.08 12.40 -1.64
C TYR A 229 -15.14 13.66 -0.74
N ALA A 230 -14.05 14.40 -0.61
CA ALA A 230 -14.02 15.65 0.15
C ALA A 230 -14.89 16.76 -0.46
N GLU A 231 -15.18 16.70 -1.76
CA GLU A 231 -16.10 17.63 -2.43
C GLU A 231 -17.58 17.32 -2.19
N LEU A 232 -17.91 16.10 -1.76
CA LEU A 232 -19.30 15.72 -1.51
C LEU A 232 -19.71 16.05 -0.07
N ASP A 233 -20.82 16.75 0.07
CA ASP A 233 -21.41 17.05 1.38
C ASP A 233 -21.86 15.73 2.04
N GLY A 234 -21.27 15.41 3.19
CA GLY A 234 -21.74 14.36 4.09
C GLY A 234 -22.54 14.95 5.24
N PHE A 235 -23.37 14.13 5.89
CA PHE A 235 -24.08 14.52 7.10
C PHE A 235 -23.87 13.50 8.20
N SER A 236 -23.31 13.92 9.33
CA SER A 236 -23.12 13.07 10.49
C SER A 236 -23.63 13.73 11.76
N GLN A 237 -24.24 12.94 12.64
CA GLN A 237 -24.69 13.38 13.95
C GLN A 237 -24.62 12.24 14.96
N THR A 238 -24.58 12.63 16.23
CA THR A 238 -24.80 11.71 17.36
C THR A 238 -26.18 11.99 17.95
N LEU A 239 -27.01 10.97 18.02
CA LEU A 239 -28.34 10.99 18.60
C LEU A 239 -28.37 10.13 19.86
N HIS A 240 -29.15 10.54 20.84
CA HIS A 240 -29.21 9.86 22.14
C HIS A 240 -30.63 9.39 22.42
N SER A 241 -30.73 8.19 22.99
CA SER A 241 -31.93 7.65 23.61
C SER A 241 -31.56 7.02 24.96
N PRO A 242 -32.55 6.69 25.82
CA PRO A 242 -32.27 5.95 27.04
C PRO A 242 -31.68 4.55 26.82
N LEU A 243 -31.89 3.94 25.64
CA LEU A 243 -31.41 2.59 25.32
C LEU A 243 -30.04 2.60 24.62
N TYR A 244 -29.74 3.64 23.83
CA TYR A 244 -28.52 3.71 23.02
C TYR A 244 -28.11 5.14 22.67
N THR A 245 -26.82 5.31 22.41
CA THR A 245 -26.25 6.42 21.65
C THR A 245 -25.99 5.95 20.23
N LEU A 246 -26.61 6.62 19.25
CA LEU A 246 -26.45 6.35 17.83
C LEU A 246 -25.53 7.39 17.21
N GLN A 247 -24.41 6.96 16.65
CA GLN A 247 -23.61 7.78 15.77
C GLN A 247 -23.89 7.34 14.35
N PHE A 248 -24.27 8.26 13.47
CA PHE A 248 -24.46 7.91 12.07
C PHE A 248 -23.82 8.93 11.16
N GLU A 249 -23.52 8.48 9.95
CA GLU A 249 -23.09 9.30 8.84
C GLU A 249 -23.85 8.88 7.59
N ILE A 250 -24.25 9.87 6.79
CA ILE A 250 -24.82 9.68 5.46
C ILE A 250 -23.85 10.31 4.50
N TYR A 251 -23.41 9.51 3.54
CA TYR A 251 -22.35 9.91 2.66
C TYR A 251 -22.49 9.30 1.25
N PRO A 252 -22.52 10.13 0.20
CA PRO A 252 -22.80 11.57 0.24
C PRO A 252 -24.27 11.85 0.65
N VAL A 253 -24.65 13.12 0.76
CA VAL A 253 -26.04 13.60 0.84
C VAL A 253 -26.38 14.37 -0.43
N GLN A 254 -27.00 13.67 -1.38
CA GLN A 254 -27.35 14.18 -2.71
C GLN A 254 -28.64 13.56 -3.23
N LEU A 255 -29.19 14.15 -4.30
CA LEU A 255 -30.36 13.60 -4.97
C LEU A 255 -30.12 12.20 -5.56
N GLY A 256 -31.13 11.35 -5.46
CA GLY A 256 -31.14 9.99 -6.02
C GLY A 256 -30.64 8.91 -5.05
N GLU A 257 -30.21 7.78 -5.62
CA GLU A 257 -29.97 6.52 -4.90
C GLU A 257 -28.54 6.37 -4.35
N ASN A 258 -27.63 7.27 -4.74
CA ASN A 258 -26.21 7.19 -4.41
C ASN A 258 -25.89 7.81 -3.04
N ASN A 259 -26.61 7.40 -1.99
CA ASN A 259 -26.37 7.83 -0.61
C ASN A 259 -26.27 6.60 0.28
N THR A 260 -25.17 6.46 1.02
CA THR A 260 -24.97 5.34 1.94
C THR A 260 -25.02 5.84 3.37
N VAL A 261 -25.72 5.11 4.23
CA VAL A 261 -25.80 5.37 5.66
C VAL A 261 -24.91 4.37 6.38
N HIS A 262 -24.02 4.84 7.24
CA HIS A 262 -23.30 4.04 8.21
C HIS A 262 -23.77 4.44 9.61
N ALA A 263 -24.21 3.46 10.40
CA ALA A 263 -24.80 3.69 11.71
C ALA A 263 -24.10 2.81 12.77
N PHE A 264 -23.64 3.44 13.85
CA PHE A 264 -22.93 2.81 14.95
C PHE A 264 -23.70 3.00 16.25
N ALA A 265 -23.93 1.92 16.98
CA ALA A 265 -24.65 1.94 18.25
C ALA A 265 -23.69 1.72 19.42
N TYR A 266 -23.90 2.52 20.45
CA TYR A 266 -23.21 2.43 21.73
C TYR A 266 -24.24 2.46 22.85
N THR A 267 -23.89 1.92 24.03
CA THR A 267 -24.66 2.17 25.24
C THR A 267 -24.57 3.67 25.60
N PRO A 268 -25.45 4.18 26.47
CA PRO A 268 -25.33 5.55 26.98
C PRO A 268 -23.96 5.85 27.62
N GLU A 269 -23.25 4.83 28.10
CA GLU A 269 -21.90 4.92 28.68
C GLU A 269 -20.77 4.85 27.63
N GLY A 270 -21.10 4.72 26.34
CA GLY A 270 -20.14 4.72 25.24
C GLY A 270 -19.53 3.35 24.90
N VAL A 271 -20.10 2.25 25.42
CA VAL A 271 -19.63 0.89 25.09
C VAL A 271 -20.30 0.42 23.79
N PRO A 272 -19.61 -0.23 22.84
CA PRO A 272 -20.24 -0.79 21.64
C PRO A 272 -21.44 -1.68 21.99
N LEU A 273 -22.61 -1.37 21.42
CA LEU A 273 -23.87 -2.06 21.72
C LEU A 273 -24.25 -2.99 20.58
N ALA A 274 -24.50 -4.26 20.87
CA ALA A 274 -25.03 -5.20 19.90
C ALA A 274 -26.51 -4.91 19.62
N VAL A 275 -26.89 -4.87 18.35
CA VAL A 275 -28.25 -4.56 17.90
C VAL A 275 -28.74 -5.68 17.00
N GLU A 276 -29.96 -6.16 17.23
CA GLU A 276 -30.55 -7.28 16.49
C GLU A 276 -31.14 -6.82 15.15
N GLU A 277 -31.82 -5.68 15.11
CA GLU A 277 -32.43 -5.12 13.90
C GLU A 277 -32.27 -3.60 13.80
N TRP A 278 -32.07 -3.14 12.57
CA TRP A 278 -31.85 -1.74 12.24
C TRP A 278 -32.77 -1.29 11.12
N TRP A 279 -33.45 -0.18 11.35
CA TRP A 279 -34.30 0.47 10.36
C TRP A 279 -34.01 1.96 10.33
N VAL A 280 -34.08 2.54 9.13
CA VAL A 280 -34.20 3.99 8.96
C VAL A 280 -35.45 4.28 8.15
N THR A 281 -36.34 5.09 8.70
CA THR A 281 -37.50 5.61 7.98
C THR A 281 -37.14 6.98 7.41
N LEU A 282 -37.41 7.19 6.12
CA LEU A 282 -37.24 8.48 5.45
C LEU A 282 -38.60 9.08 5.08
N SER A 283 -38.80 10.36 5.34
CA SER A 283 -40.01 11.09 4.93
C SER A 283 -39.71 12.52 4.54
N LEU A 284 -40.54 13.10 3.67
CA LEU A 284 -40.48 14.52 3.31
C LEU A 284 -41.90 15.10 3.40
N PRO A 285 -42.38 15.42 4.61
CA PRO A 285 -43.75 15.93 4.83
C PRO A 285 -44.03 17.21 4.04
N ALA A 286 -43.03 18.07 3.86
CA ALA A 286 -43.18 19.32 3.10
C ALA A 286 -43.53 19.13 1.61
N ARG A 287 -43.43 17.91 1.09
CA ARG A 287 -43.75 17.52 -0.29
C ARG A 287 -44.68 16.31 -0.35
N ASP A 288 -45.40 16.03 0.73
CA ASP A 288 -46.33 14.89 0.85
C ASP A 288 -45.68 13.54 0.51
N VAL A 289 -44.39 13.37 0.79
CA VAL A 289 -43.72 12.07 0.65
C VAL A 289 -43.90 11.28 1.93
N GLU A 290 -44.61 10.16 1.81
CA GLU A 290 -44.89 9.26 2.93
C GLU A 290 -43.63 8.60 3.50
N PRO A 291 -43.62 8.23 4.79
CA PRO A 291 -42.53 7.52 5.42
C PRO A 291 -42.22 6.18 4.72
N THR A 292 -40.98 6.02 4.27
CA THR A 292 -40.48 4.79 3.64
C THR A 292 -39.43 4.14 4.54
N ASP A 293 -39.65 2.89 4.92
CA ASP A 293 -38.71 2.13 5.74
C ASP A 293 -37.62 1.50 4.88
N VAL A 294 -36.37 1.71 5.31
CA VAL A 294 -35.17 1.16 4.69
C VAL A 294 -34.46 0.31 5.75
N PRO A 295 -34.31 -1.01 5.55
CA PRO A 295 -33.53 -1.83 6.45
C PRO A 295 -32.04 -1.48 6.35
N LEU A 296 -31.35 -1.42 7.48
CA LEU A 296 -29.89 -1.35 7.49
C LEU A 296 -29.33 -2.74 7.82
N LEU A 297 -28.35 -3.18 7.03
CA LEU A 297 -27.69 -4.47 7.21
C LEU A 297 -26.62 -4.35 8.30
N GLY A 298 -26.77 -5.12 9.38
CA GLY A 298 -25.74 -5.24 10.43
C GLY A 298 -24.47 -5.90 9.87
N VAL A 299 -23.42 -5.10 9.66
CA VAL A 299 -22.11 -5.56 9.17
C VAL A 299 -21.22 -6.03 10.33
N ARG A 300 -21.42 -5.46 11.52
CA ARG A 300 -20.85 -5.91 12.80
C ARG A 300 -21.92 -5.78 13.89
N PRO A 301 -21.75 -6.37 15.09
CA PRO A 301 -22.76 -6.31 16.14
C PRO A 301 -23.28 -4.90 16.44
N ASN A 302 -22.40 -3.90 16.39
CA ASN A 302 -22.72 -2.51 16.69
C ASN A 302 -22.71 -1.58 15.46
N HIS A 303 -22.63 -2.12 14.24
CA HIS A 303 -22.47 -1.34 13.01
C HIS A 303 -23.38 -1.87 11.91
N ALA A 304 -24.27 -1.02 11.40
CA ALA A 304 -25.08 -1.30 10.23
C ALA A 304 -24.80 -0.35 9.06
N MET A 305 -25.07 -0.82 7.84
CA MET A 305 -24.97 -0.05 6.61
C MET A 305 -26.22 -0.22 5.76
N GLY A 306 -26.63 0.82 5.04
CA GLY A 306 -27.72 0.74 4.07
C GLY A 306 -27.68 1.86 3.04
N ALA A 307 -28.48 1.73 1.98
CA ALA A 307 -28.60 2.74 0.93
C ALA A 307 -29.92 3.49 1.07
N VAL A 308 -29.87 4.82 1.05
CA VAL A 308 -31.06 5.67 1.12
C VAL A 308 -31.23 6.46 -0.17
N ASN A 309 -32.47 6.71 -0.56
CA ASN A 309 -32.80 7.44 -1.77
C ASN A 309 -33.45 8.77 -1.42
N PHE A 310 -32.91 9.87 -1.96
CA PHE A 310 -33.51 11.20 -1.85
C PHE A 310 -34.03 11.65 -3.23
N PRO A 311 -35.26 11.25 -3.63
CA PRO A 311 -35.78 11.54 -4.96
C PRO A 311 -36.08 13.02 -5.20
N LEU A 312 -36.20 13.82 -4.14
CA LEU A 312 -36.57 15.24 -4.19
C LEU A 312 -35.68 16.08 -3.26
N PRO A 313 -35.38 17.34 -3.63
CA PRO A 313 -34.66 18.25 -2.76
C PRO A 313 -35.57 18.76 -1.63
N GLY A 314 -35.00 18.95 -0.43
CA GLY A 314 -35.71 19.42 0.74
C GLY A 314 -35.11 18.94 2.06
N GLU A 315 -35.74 19.32 3.17
CA GLU A 315 -35.42 18.88 4.52
C GLU A 315 -36.07 17.52 4.81
N TRP A 316 -35.32 16.44 4.64
CA TRP A 316 -35.79 15.08 4.90
C TRP A 316 -35.76 14.77 6.39
N GLU A 317 -36.82 14.18 6.90
CA GLU A 317 -36.87 13.65 8.27
C GLU A 317 -36.47 12.17 8.25
N LEU A 318 -35.44 11.85 9.04
CA LEU A 318 -34.92 10.50 9.19
C LEU A 318 -35.16 10.01 10.61
N ARG A 319 -35.79 8.84 10.73
CA ARG A 319 -36.04 8.18 12.00
C ARG A 319 -35.33 6.84 12.03
N PHE A 320 -34.32 6.72 12.88
CA PHE A 320 -33.61 5.47 13.12
C PHE A 320 -34.33 4.69 14.20
N THR A 321 -34.59 3.42 13.96
CA THR A 321 -35.22 2.50 14.92
C THR A 321 -34.31 1.30 15.08
N LEU A 322 -33.82 1.10 16.31
CA LEU A 322 -32.92 0.01 16.67
C LEU A 322 -33.64 -0.88 17.68
N ARG A 323 -33.63 -2.18 17.40
CA ARG A 323 -34.10 -3.23 18.31
C ARG A 323 -32.89 -3.95 18.90
N VAL A 324 -32.71 -3.84 20.20
CA VAL A 324 -31.52 -4.33 20.93
C VAL A 324 -31.77 -5.67 21.63
N SER A 325 -33.03 -6.05 21.83
CA SER A 325 -33.46 -7.35 22.34
C SER A 325 -34.85 -7.71 21.79
N ASP A 326 -35.41 -8.86 22.16
CA ASP A 326 -36.78 -9.26 21.82
C ASP A 326 -37.85 -8.24 22.28
N ILE A 327 -37.57 -7.45 23.32
CA ILE A 327 -38.54 -6.53 23.94
C ILE A 327 -38.10 -5.06 23.93
N ASP A 328 -36.82 -4.79 23.68
CA ASP A 328 -36.25 -3.45 23.78
C ASP A 328 -36.02 -2.83 22.39
N GLN A 329 -36.77 -1.78 22.09
CA GLN A 329 -36.66 -1.01 20.86
C GLN A 329 -36.84 0.48 21.16
N ALA A 330 -36.02 1.33 20.53
CA ALA A 330 -36.20 2.78 20.58
C ALA A 330 -35.90 3.44 19.24
N SER A 331 -36.51 4.61 19.03
CA SER A 331 -36.30 5.41 17.83
C SER A 331 -35.74 6.79 18.16
N VAL A 332 -34.86 7.29 17.29
CA VAL A 332 -34.33 8.66 17.33
C VAL A 332 -34.51 9.32 15.97
N THR A 333 -34.80 10.62 15.95
CA THR A 333 -35.12 11.36 14.72
C THR A 333 -34.15 12.52 14.51
N THR A 334 -33.84 12.81 13.25
CA THR A 334 -33.05 13.96 12.81
C THR A 334 -33.55 14.47 11.46
N ARG A 335 -33.03 15.63 11.02
CA ARG A 335 -33.35 16.24 9.74
C ARG A 335 -32.09 16.48 8.92
N VAL A 336 -32.19 16.23 7.62
CA VAL A 336 -31.09 16.34 6.67
C VAL A 336 -31.54 17.20 5.49
N GLU A 337 -30.80 18.28 5.22
CA GLU A 337 -31.01 19.11 4.04
C GLU A 337 -30.42 18.44 2.79
N VAL A 338 -31.27 18.16 1.79
CA VAL A 338 -30.83 17.69 0.48
C VAL A 338 -30.96 18.83 -0.53
N LYS A 339 -29.81 19.32 -0.98
CA LYS A 339 -29.71 20.40 -1.97
C LYS A 339 -29.95 19.89 -3.39
N LYS A 340 -30.20 20.84 -4.31
CA LYS A 340 -30.28 20.58 -5.75
C LYS A 340 -28.91 20.40 -6.37
#